data_AF-A0AAW5IAQ3-F1
#
_entry.id   AF-A0AAW5IAQ3-F1
#
_cell.length_a   1.000
_cell.length_b   1.000
_cell.length_c   1.000
_cell.angle_alpha   90.00
_cell.angle_beta   90.00
_cell.angle_gamma   90.00
#
_symmetry.space_group_name_H-M   'P 1'
#
loop_
_entity.id
_entity.type
_entity.pdbx_description
1 polymer ?
#
loop_
_entity_poly.entity_id
_entity_poly.type
_entity_poly.pdbx_seq_one_letter_code
_entity_poly.pdbx_strand_id
1 'polypeptide(L)' 'MYRPITMYQIVCDRCGEVFGGTDTCSALFSNKDVDISDYSDWEMIDGKHYCPDCYEVDVIDGVYNVKAKEK' A
#
# COMPACT_ATOMS: atom_id res chain seq x y z
N MET A 1 30.06 -0.56 -10.64
CA MET A 1 29.51 0.08 -11.85
C MET A 1 28.00 0.04 -11.72
N TYR A 2 27.31 1.16 -11.88
CA TYR A 2 25.86 1.28 -11.72
C TYR A 2 25.23 1.79 -13.01
N ARG A 3 24.01 1.34 -13.34
CA ARG A 3 23.22 1.83 -14.47
C ARG A 3 21.86 2.32 -13.97
N PRO A 4 21.27 3.36 -14.59
CA PRO A 4 19.92 3.79 -14.25
C PRO A 4 18.89 2.70 -14.60
N ILE A 5 17.87 2.59 -13.77
CA ILE A 5 16.69 1.75 -13.98
C ILE A 5 15.44 2.55 -13.56
N THR A 6 14.28 2.15 -14.07
CA THR A 6 12.99 2.63 -13.59
C THR A 6 12.41 1.59 -12.65
N MET A 7 11.89 2.03 -11.51
CA MET A 7 11.17 1.19 -10.54
C MET A 7 9.91 1.93 -10.09
N TYR A 8 8.98 1.18 -9.49
CA TYR A 8 7.76 1.69 -8.89
C TYR A 8 7.83 1.59 -7.37
N GLN A 9 7.17 2.51 -6.69
CA GLN A 9 6.93 2.47 -5.26
C GLN A 9 5.44 2.50 -5.01
N ILE A 10 5.01 1.78 -3.98
CA ILE A 10 3.64 1.88 -3.48
C ILE A 10 3.57 3.12 -2.58
N VAL A 11 2.55 3.94 -2.82
CA VAL A 11 2.26 5.15 -2.07
C VAL A 11 0.83 5.03 -1.56
N CYS A 12 0.61 5.35 -0.29
CA CYS A 12 -0.72 5.31 0.28
C CYS A 12 -1.63 6.34 -0.41
N ASP A 13 -2.74 5.87 -0.98
CA ASP A 13 -3.73 6.69 -1.68
C ASP A 13 -4.42 7.72 -0.76
N ARG A 14 -4.35 7.55 0.57
CA ARG A 14 -4.93 8.47 1.55
C ARG A 14 -3.94 9.49 2.09
N CYS A 15 -2.82 9.06 2.68
CA CYS A 15 -1.90 9.97 3.37
C CYS A 15 -0.61 10.29 2.60
N GLY A 16 -0.33 9.60 1.50
CA GLY A 16 0.89 9.79 0.72
C GLY A 16 2.15 9.15 1.33
N GLU A 17 2.02 8.41 2.44
CA GLU A 17 3.12 7.64 3.01
C GLU A 17 3.64 6.63 1.99
N VAL A 18 4.95 6.39 1.97
CA VAL A 18 5.59 5.47 1.02
C VAL A 18 5.84 4.14 1.71
N PHE A 19 5.51 3.03 1.04
CA PHE A 19 5.83 1.71 1.57
C PHE A 19 7.35 1.52 1.66
N GLY A 20 7.85 1.34 2.88
CA GLY A 20 9.29 1.25 3.18
C GLY A 20 9.90 -0.15 2.97
N GLY A 21 9.11 -1.13 2.54
CA GLY A 21 9.52 -2.53 2.50
C GLY A 21 9.39 -3.22 3.86
N THR A 22 9.61 -4.53 3.85
CA THR A 22 9.70 -5.39 5.04
C THR A 22 10.92 -6.32 4.91
N ASP A 23 11.17 -7.16 5.91
CA ASP A 23 12.27 -8.14 5.86
C ASP A 23 12.15 -9.13 4.69
N THR A 24 10.93 -9.33 4.18
CA THR A 24 10.62 -10.28 3.11
C THR A 24 10.11 -9.63 1.83
N CYS A 25 9.87 -8.31 1.82
CA CYS A 25 9.35 -7.58 0.67
C CYS A 25 10.13 -6.28 0.40
N SER A 26 10.54 -6.08 -0.85
CA SER A 26 11.23 -4.86 -1.30
C SER A 26 10.32 -3.64 -1.22
N ALA A 27 10.89 -2.46 -0.95
CA ALA A 27 10.20 -1.16 -1.10
C ALA A 27 10.03 -0.71 -2.56
N LEU A 28 10.73 -1.36 -3.49
CA LEU A 28 10.83 -1.00 -4.90
C LEU A 28 10.48 -2.18 -5.81
N PHE A 29 9.65 -1.92 -6.82
CA PHE A 29 9.09 -2.94 -7.69
C PHE A 29 9.41 -2.69 -9.17
N SER A 30 9.48 -3.76 -9.95
CA SER A 30 9.73 -3.68 -11.41
C SER A 30 8.44 -3.45 -12.22
N ASN A 31 7.26 -3.65 -11.63
CA ASN A 31 5.94 -3.43 -12.24
C ASN A 31 4.96 -2.82 -11.20
N LYS A 32 3.71 -2.57 -11.62
CA LYS A 32 2.65 -1.96 -10.79
C LYS A 32 1.65 -2.96 -10.22
N ASP A 33 1.76 -4.23 -10.61
CA ASP A 33 0.78 -5.27 -10.30
C ASP A 33 1.27 -6.10 -9.10
N VAL A 34 1.62 -5.40 -8.02
CA VAL A 34 2.19 -6.01 -6.82
C VAL A 34 1.17 -5.96 -5.70
N ASP A 35 0.83 -7.13 -5.18
CA ASP A 35 0.10 -7.28 -3.93
C ASP A 35 1.10 -7.51 -2.79
N ILE A 36 1.05 -6.65 -1.77
CA ILE A 36 1.94 -6.71 -0.60
C ILE A 36 1.23 -7.15 0.68
N SER A 37 -0.04 -7.55 0.59
CA SER A 37 -0.85 -7.96 1.74
C SER A 37 -0.33 -9.22 2.44
N ASP A 38 0.30 -10.14 1.70
CA ASP A 38 0.96 -11.32 2.27
C ASP A 38 2.26 -11.00 3.04
N TYR A 39 2.80 -9.80 2.86
CA TYR A 39 4.13 -9.42 3.37
C TYR A 39 4.10 -8.22 4.33
N SER A 40 2.94 -7.59 4.51
CA SER A 40 2.77 -6.38 5.29
C SER A 40 1.31 -6.15 5.67
N ASP A 41 1.08 -5.30 6.67
CA ASP A 41 -0.27 -4.87 7.07
C ASP A 41 -0.86 -3.80 6.13
N TRP A 42 -0.25 -3.57 4.95
CA TRP A 42 -0.84 -2.70 3.93
C TRP A 42 -1.91 -3.47 3.16
N GLU A 43 -3.05 -2.83 2.95
CA GLU A 43 -4.16 -3.43 2.21
C GLU A 43 -4.32 -2.78 0.84
N MET A 44 -4.69 -3.62 -0.12
CA MET A 44 -5.16 -3.18 -1.43
C MET A 44 -6.69 -3.33 -1.48
N ILE A 45 -7.39 -2.21 -1.60
CA ILE A 45 -8.85 -2.15 -1.64
C ILE A 45 -9.24 -1.41 -2.92
N ASP A 46 -10.00 -2.08 -3.80
CA ASP A 46 -10.43 -1.54 -5.10
C ASP A 46 -9.28 -0.94 -5.95
N GLY A 47 -8.11 -1.60 -5.92
CA GLY A 47 -6.91 -1.18 -6.66
C GLY A 47 -6.15 0.00 -6.06
N LYS A 48 -6.54 0.47 -4.88
CA LYS A 48 -5.84 1.51 -4.10
C LYS A 48 -5.11 0.90 -2.92
N HIS A 49 -3.98 1.48 -2.55
CA HIS A 49 -3.14 0.99 -1.46
C HIS A 49 -3.27 1.88 -0.22
N TYR A 50 -3.39 1.26 0.95
CA TYR A 50 -3.56 1.98 2.21
C TYR A 50 -2.61 1.48 3.29
N CYS A 51 -1.94 2.42 3.97
CA CYS A 51 -1.06 2.11 5.09
C CYS A 51 -1.89 1.93 6.38
N PRO A 52 -1.54 0.95 7.24
CA PRO A 52 -2.36 0.59 8.39
C PRO A 52 -2.54 1.73 9.41
N ASP A 53 -1.68 2.74 9.37
CA ASP A 53 -1.69 3.82 10.38
C ASP A 53 -2.74 4.89 10.10
N CYS A 54 -3.26 4.97 8.88
CA CYS A 54 -3.97 6.17 8.45
C CYS A 54 -5.46 5.92 8.19
N TYR A 55 -5.89 4.69 7.87
CA TYR A 55 -7.28 4.44 7.48
C TYR A 55 -7.99 3.42 8.37
N GLU A 56 -9.31 3.56 8.46
CA GLU A 56 -10.23 2.56 8.98
C GLU A 56 -11.15 2.10 7.85
N VAL A 57 -11.62 0.85 7.91
CA VAL A 57 -12.55 0.28 6.93
C VAL A 57 -13.82 -0.13 7.66
N ASP A 58 -14.95 0.40 7.18
CA ASP A 58 -16.27 -0.11 7.51
C ASP A 58 -16.82 -0.91 6.32
N VAL A 59 -17.20 -2.17 6.56
CA VAL A 59 -17.87 -3.00 5.54
C VAL A 59 -19.37 -2.92 5.77
N ILE A 60 -20.09 -2.27 4.85
CA ILE A 60 -21.55 -2.11 4.89
C ILE A 60 -22.13 -2.74 3.62
N ASP A 61 -22.98 -3.75 3.76
CA ASP A 61 -23.58 -4.49 2.64
C ASP A 61 -22.56 -5.02 1.61
N GLY A 62 -21.36 -5.40 2.07
CA GLY A 62 -20.25 -5.89 1.23
C GLY A 62 -19.46 -4.80 0.52
N VAL A 63 -19.73 -3.52 0.81
CA VAL A 63 -19.00 -2.37 0.27
C VAL A 63 -17.98 -1.88 1.30
N TYR A 64 -16.73 -1.71 0.85
CA TYR A 64 -15.63 -1.20 1.66
C TYR A 64 -15.68 0.33 1.72
N ASN A 65 -15.89 0.88 2.92
CA ASN A 65 -15.90 2.32 3.16
C ASN A 65 -14.62 2.72 3.90
N VAL A 66 -13.63 3.19 3.13
CA VAL A 66 -12.36 3.65 3.69
C VAL A 66 -12.52 5.05 4.28
N LYS A 67 -12.17 5.20 5.56
CA LYS A 67 -12.24 6.45 6.31
C LYS A 67 -10.89 6.78 6.94
N ALA A 68 -10.78 8.00 7.42
CA ALA A 68 -9.67 8.42 8.27
C ALA A 68 -9.71 7.73 9.63
N LYS A 69 -8.58 7.19 10.11
CA LYS A 69 -8.43 6.87 11.53
C LYS A 69 -8.55 8.15 12.36
N GLU A 70 -9.33 8.08 13.43
CA GLU A 70 -9.32 9.11 14.47
C GLU A 70 -8.01 9.00 15.28
N LYS A 71 -7.42 10.14 15.62
CA LYS A 71 -6.15 10.21 16.37
C LYS A 71 -6.35 10.14 17.87
#